data_AF-A0A5R8PHF4-F1
#
_entry.id   AF-A0A5R8PHF4-F1
#
_cell.length_a   1.000
_cell.length_b   1.000
_cell.length_c   1.000
_cell.angle_alpha   90.00
_cell.angle_beta   90.00
_cell.angle_gamma   90.00
#
_symmetry.space_group_name_H-M   'P 1'
#
loop_
_entity.id
_entity.type
_entity.pdbx_description
1 polymer ?
#
loop_
_entity_poly.entity_id
_entity_poly.type
_entity_poly.pdbx_seq_one_letter_code
_entity_poly.pdbx_strand_id
1 'polypeptide(L)'
;MRITILECARKHGITEQEIRAVVSYPLLRVHITPRLPGAVPHLFIGNFDEDEPLLEIIADLADSADWIVFHAMMLRPLTISQLHLEELLGDGDLAQQRPQRRDNP
;
A
#
# COMPACT_ATOMS: atom_id res chain seq x y z
N MET A 1 -11.70 -1.44 13.13
CA MET A 1 -11.26 -1.04 11.79
C MET A 1 -11.57 -2.16 10.83
N ARG A 2 -12.32 -1.89 9.75
CA ARG A 2 -12.61 -2.87 8.71
C ARG A 2 -11.72 -2.60 7.50
N ILE A 3 -11.13 -3.64 6.92
CA ILE A 3 -10.32 -3.54 5.69
C ILE A 3 -10.94 -4.46 4.64
N THR A 4 -11.47 -3.86 3.58
CA THR A 4 -11.98 -4.54 2.39
C THR A 4 -10.91 -4.49 1.31
N ILE A 5 -10.44 -5.64 0.83
CA ILE A 5 -9.40 -5.74 -0.19
C ILE A 5 -10.05 -6.14 -1.50
N LEU A 6 -10.01 -5.26 -2.50
CA LEU A 6 -10.52 -5.56 -3.84
C LEU A 6 -9.57 -6.51 -4.57
N GLU A 7 -10.11 -7.33 -5.47
CA GLU A 7 -9.31 -8.28 -6.27
C GLU A 7 -8.18 -7.58 -7.05
N CYS A 8 -8.40 -6.35 -7.50
CA CYS A 8 -7.40 -5.57 -8.21
C CYS A 8 -6.16 -5.24 -7.37
N ALA A 9 -6.27 -5.15 -6.04
CA ALA A 9 -5.14 -4.89 -5.16
C ALA A 9 -4.18 -6.09 -5.10
N ARG A 10 -4.64 -7.31 -5.39
CA ARG A 10 -3.85 -8.54 -5.33
C ARG A 10 -3.03 -8.80 -6.60
N LYS A 11 -3.22 -7.99 -7.64
CA LYS A 11 -2.62 -8.17 -8.98
C LYS A 11 -1.09 -8.15 -8.99
N HIS A 12 -0.45 -7.60 -7.97
CA HIS A 12 0.99 -7.41 -7.89
C HIS A 12 1.67 -8.38 -6.92
N GLY A 13 1.06 -9.54 -6.66
CA GLY A 13 1.67 -10.61 -5.87
C GLY A 13 1.83 -10.28 -4.38
N ILE A 14 1.15 -9.23 -3.91
CA ILE A 14 1.03 -8.86 -2.50
C ILE A 14 -0.17 -9.59 -1.91
N THR A 15 0.05 -10.30 -0.82
CA THR A 15 -0.97 -11.11 -0.14
C THR A 15 -1.92 -10.25 0.68
N GLU A 16 -3.09 -10.79 1.00
CA GLU A 16 -4.02 -10.10 1.90
C GLU A 16 -3.42 -9.85 3.29
N GLN A 17 -2.57 -10.76 3.78
CA GLN A 17 -1.97 -10.63 5.10
C GLN A 17 -0.99 -9.46 5.14
N GLU A 18 -0.13 -9.34 4.12
CA GLU A 18 0.76 -8.19 3.92
C GLU A 18 -0.04 -6.89 3.82
N ILE A 19 -1.12 -6.89 3.03
CA ILE A 19 -1.97 -5.72 2.88
C ILE A 19 -2.59 -5.29 4.22
N ARG A 20 -3.16 -6.24 4.96
CA ARG A 20 -3.79 -5.97 6.25
C ARG A 20 -2.78 -5.48 7.28
N ALA A 21 -1.58 -6.05 7.28
CA ALA A 21 -0.51 -5.63 8.18
C ALA A 21 -0.13 -4.16 7.94
N VAL A 22 0.22 -3.80 6.71
CA VAL A 22 0.67 -2.44 6.36
C VAL A 22 -0.43 -1.39 6.55
N VAL A 23 -1.70 -1.71 6.26
CA VAL A 23 -2.81 -0.78 6.52
C VAL A 23 -3.06 -0.59 8.03
N SER A 24 -2.85 -1.63 8.83
CA SER A 24 -3.06 -1.56 10.29
C SER A 24 -1.90 -0.91 11.04
N TYR A 25 -0.67 -1.13 10.56
CA TYR A 25 0.56 -0.68 11.19
C TYR A 25 1.49 -0.06 10.14
N PRO A 26 1.10 1.07 9.52
CA PRO A 26 1.94 1.73 8.52
C PRO A 26 3.15 2.38 9.18
N LEU A 27 4.29 2.32 8.49
CA LEU A 27 5.43 3.19 8.79
C LEU A 27 5.10 4.64 8.41
N LEU A 28 4.43 4.82 7.28
CA LEU A 28 3.98 6.13 6.82
C LEU A 28 2.58 6.06 6.23
N ARG A 29 1.76 7.06 6.56
CA ARG A 29 0.45 7.28 5.96
C ARG A 29 0.37 8.69 5.40
N VAL A 30 0.08 8.80 4.10
CA VAL A 30 0.00 10.06 3.37
C VAL A 30 -1.37 10.18 2.71
N HIS A 31 -2.05 11.30 2.90
CA HIS A 31 -3.23 11.62 2.12
C HIS A 31 -2.80 12.08 0.72
N ILE A 32 -3.33 11.45 -0.32
CA ILE A 32 -2.95 11.75 -1.72
C ILE A 32 -4.10 12.45 -2.45
N THR A 33 -3.78 13.13 -3.56
CA THR A 33 -4.79 13.86 -4.34
C THR A 33 -5.87 12.92 -4.86
N PRO A 34 -7.16 13.16 -4.55
CA PRO A 34 -8.27 12.39 -5.10
C PRO A 34 -8.33 12.51 -6.62
N ARG A 35 -8.53 11.38 -7.30
CA ARG A 35 -8.82 11.34 -8.75
C ARG A 35 -10.32 11.32 -9.07
N LEU A 36 -11.14 11.06 -8.06
CA LEU A 36 -12.59 10.96 -8.17
C LEU A 36 -13.24 11.84 -7.10
N PRO A 37 -14.37 12.52 -7.40
CA PRO A 37 -15.12 13.28 -6.40
C PRO A 37 -15.58 12.39 -5.25
N GLY A 38 -15.42 12.87 -4.01
CA GLY A 38 -15.84 12.15 -2.80
C GLY A 38 -14.87 11.07 -2.32
N ALA A 39 -13.83 10.74 -3.09
CA ALA A 39 -12.77 9.84 -2.62
C ALA A 39 -11.84 10.57 -1.63
N VAL A 40 -11.36 9.83 -0.64
CA VAL A 40 -10.39 10.27 0.37
C VAL A 40 -9.22 9.27 0.39
N PRO A 41 -8.43 9.20 -0.70
CA PRO A 41 -7.41 8.17 -0.85
C PRO A 41 -6.21 8.45 0.03
N HIS A 42 -5.69 7.37 0.60
CA HIS A 42 -4.49 7.38 1.40
C HIS A 42 -3.50 6.35 0.86
N LEU A 43 -2.25 6.77 0.80
CA LEU A 43 -1.10 5.90 0.61
C LEU A 43 -0.59 5.45 1.99
N PHE A 44 -0.45 4.14 2.14
CA PHE A 44 0.18 3.47 3.26
C PHE A 44 1.49 2.86 2.78
N ILE A 45 2.57 3.14 3.50
CA ILE A 45 3.88 2.54 3.27
C ILE A 45 4.27 1.78 4.53
N GLY A 46 4.75 0.56 4.34
CA GLY A 46 5.24 -0.29 5.41
C GLY A 46 5.76 -1.61 4.89
N ASN A 47 6.42 -2.36 5.75
CA ASN A 47 6.86 -3.72 5.52
C ASN A 47 5.95 -4.71 6.27
N PHE A 48 5.94 -5.96 5.83
CA PHE A 48 5.22 -7.02 6.54
C PHE A 48 6.01 -7.54 7.75
N ASP A 49 7.33 -7.55 7.62
CA ASP A 49 8.32 -7.92 8.64
C ASP A 49 9.52 -6.97 8.52
N GLU A 50 10.33 -6.83 9.56
CA GLU A 50 11.46 -5.88 9.64
C GLU A 50 12.47 -6.09 8.51
N ASP A 51 12.71 -7.34 8.09
CA ASP A 51 13.64 -7.72 7.02
C ASP A 51 12.96 -7.86 5.64
N GLU A 52 11.68 -7.51 5.52
CA GLU A 52 10.95 -7.56 4.25
C GLU A 52 10.94 -6.18 3.57
N PRO A 53 10.97 -6.13 2.22
CA PRO A 53 10.99 -4.86 1.51
C PRO A 53 9.69 -4.05 1.70
N LEU A 54 9.80 -2.73 1.50
CA LEU A 54 8.67 -1.83 1.66
C LEU A 54 7.59 -2.08 0.59
N LEU A 55 6.34 -1.96 1.04
CA LEU A 55 5.14 -2.05 0.24
C LEU A 55 4.47 -0.68 0.13
N GLU A 56 3.87 -0.43 -1.03
CA GLU A 56 3.02 0.71 -1.33
C GLU A 56 1.58 0.21 -1.44
N ILE A 57 0.68 0.73 -0.60
CA ILE A 57 -0.74 0.34 -0.58
C ILE A 57 -1.61 1.58 -0.63
N ILE A 58 -2.55 1.62 -1.57
CA ILE A 58 -3.52 2.72 -1.65
C ILE A 58 -4.90 2.20 -1.27
N ALA A 59 -5.52 2.89 -0.32
CA ALA A 59 -6.87 2.62 0.14
C ALA A 59 -7.70 3.91 0.19
N ASP A 60 -8.98 3.78 -0.08
CA ASP A 60 -9.96 4.86 0.10
C ASP A 60 -10.62 4.74 1.47
N LEU A 61 -10.85 5.87 2.14
CA LEU A 61 -11.60 5.91 3.39
C LEU A 61 -13.10 6.06 3.05
N ALA A 62 -13.85 4.96 3.18
CA ALA A 62 -15.27 4.92 2.81
C ALA A 62 -16.20 5.43 3.93
N ASP A 63 -15.80 5.25 5.18
CA ASP A 63 -16.44 5.78 6.39
C ASP A 63 -15.35 5.98 7.46
N SER A 64 -15.68 6.50 8.64
CA SER A 64 -14.77 6.88 9.73
C SER A 64 -13.69 5.85 10.12
N ALA A 65 -13.88 4.56 9.84
CA ALA A 65 -12.90 3.50 10.12
C ALA A 65 -12.87 2.33 9.11
N ASP A 66 -13.42 2.55 7.90
CA ASP A 66 -13.56 1.52 6.87
C ASP A 66 -12.68 1.84 5.66
N TRP A 67 -11.69 0.97 5.43
CA TRP A 67 -10.71 1.10 4.35
C TRP A 67 -11.05 0.17 3.18
N ILE A 68 -11.07 0.73 1.97
CA ILE A 68 -11.22 -0.04 0.73
C ILE A 68 -9.89 0.00 -0.01
N VAL A 69 -9.15 -1.11 0.02
CA VAL A 69 -7.86 -1.25 -0.65
C VAL A 69 -8.07 -1.65 -2.10
N PHE A 70 -7.57 -0.82 -3.02
CA PHE A 70 -7.72 -1.04 -4.46
C PHE A 70 -6.38 -1.11 -5.20
N HIS A 71 -5.26 -0.87 -4.51
CA HIS A 71 -3.91 -0.98 -5.05
C HIS A 71 -2.94 -1.44 -3.95
N ALA A 72 -2.09 -2.41 -4.27
CA ALA A 72 -0.95 -2.80 -3.44
C ALA A 72 0.18 -3.26 -4.35
N MET A 73 1.41 -2.86 -4.08
CA MET A 73 2.60 -3.27 -4.82
C MET A 73 3.87 -3.10 -3.99
N MET A 74 5.02 -3.53 -4.52
CA MET A 74 6.31 -3.17 -3.92
C MET A 74 6.52 -1.66 -4.03
N LEU A 75 7.05 -1.02 -2.99
CA LEU A 75 7.31 0.42 -3.00
C LEU A 75 8.26 0.77 -4.17
N ARG A 76 7.89 1.79 -4.94
CA ARG A 76 8.69 2.24 -6.07
C ARG A 76 9.54 3.46 -5.73
N PRO A 77 10.78 3.54 -6.26
CA PRO A 77 11.59 4.76 -6.19
C PRO A 77 10.86 6.01 -6.70
N LEU A 78 10.05 5.85 -7.75
CA LEU A 78 9.28 6.96 -8.32
C LEU A 78 8.27 7.53 -7.33
N THR A 79 7.60 6.69 -6.54
CA THR A 79 6.64 7.13 -5.52
C THR A 79 7.33 7.94 -4.43
N ILE A 80 8.52 7.51 -4.00
CA ILE A 80 9.35 8.25 -3.05
C ILE A 80 9.66 9.65 -3.62
N SER A 81 10.16 9.72 -4.85
CA SER A 81 10.52 11.00 -5.48
C SER A 81 9.35 11.95 -5.73
N GLN A 82 8.17 11.42 -6.09
CA GLN A 82 7.00 12.25 -6.39
C GLN A 82 6.40 12.86 -5.14
N LEU A 83 6.48 12.13 -4.03
CA LEU A 83 5.92 12.53 -2.75
C LEU A 83 6.98 13.14 -1.80
N HIS A 84 8.22 13.27 -2.26
CA HIS A 84 9.37 13.80 -1.50
C HIS A 84 9.55 13.07 -0.15
N LEU A 85 9.54 11.73 -0.19
CA LEU A 85 9.56 10.87 1.00
C LEU A 85 10.95 10.38 1.40
N GLU A 86 12.00 10.85 0.72
CA GLU A 86 13.39 10.39 0.90
C GLU A 86 13.84 10.53 2.36
N GLU A 87 13.57 11.67 2.99
CA GLU A 87 13.95 11.93 4.38
C GLU A 87 13.12 11.15 5.40
N LEU A 88 11.92 10.70 5.02
CA LEU A 88 10.98 10.00 5.90
C LEU A 88 11.17 8.47 5.88
N LEU A 89 11.62 7.93 4.76
CA LEU A 89 11.80 6.49 4.57
C LEU A 89 13.26 6.06 4.68
N GLY A 90 14.21 7.00 4.60
CA GLY A 90 15.64 6.71 4.62
C GLY A 90 16.06 5.77 3.49
N ASP A 91 17.10 4.96 3.72
CA ASP A 91 17.53 3.88 2.81
C ASP A 91 16.59 2.65 2.89
N GLY A 92 15.28 2.85 3.07
CA GLY A 92 14.30 1.76 3.19
C GLY A 92 14.43 0.75 2.06
N ASP A 93 14.33 -0.55 2.38
CA ASP A 93 14.68 -1.62 1.44
C ASP A 93 13.70 -1.67 0.26
N LEU A 94 14.20 -1.25 -0.90
CA LEU A 94 13.48 -1.21 -2.16
C LEU A 94 13.74 -2.50 -2.94
N ALA A 95 12.67 -3.26 -3.19
CA ALA A 95 12.76 -4.50 -3.96
C ALA A 95 12.07 -4.41 -5.33
N GLN A 96 12.48 -5.32 -6.22
CA GLN A 96 11.84 -5.52 -7.51
C GLN A 96 10.40 -6.00 -7.35
N GLN A 97 9.54 -5.61 -8.29
CA GLN A 97 8.14 -5.99 -8.29
C GLN A 97 7.98 -7.52 -8.38
N ARG A 98 7.23 -8.11 -7.44
CA ARG A 98 6.93 -9.54 -7.43
C ARG A 98 6.02 -9.93 -8.61
N PRO A 99 6.20 -11.14 -9.19
CA PRO A 99 5.27 -11.64 -10.20
C PRO A 99 3.88 -11.79 -9.60
N GLN A 100 2.85 -11.61 -10.42
CA GLN A 100 1.47 -11.83 -10.00
C GLN A 100 1.34 -13.27 -9.49
N ARG A 101 0.94 -13.42 -8.22
CA ARG A 101 0.53 -14.72 -7.70
C ARG A 101 -0.75 -15.10 -8.43
N ARG A 102 -0.67 -16.09 -9.32
CA ARG A 102 -1.87 -16.75 -9.83
C ARG A 102 -2.40 -17.57 -8.65
N ASP A 103 -3.50 -17.14 -8.06
CA ASP A 103 -4.27 -18.00 -7.18
C ASP A 103 -4.69 -19.20 -8.04
N ASN A 104 -4.03 -20.33 -7.81
CA ASN A 104 -4.44 -21.60 -8.40
C ASN A 104 -5.65 -22.07 -7.57
N PRO A 105 -6.81 -22.37 -8.20
CA PRO A 105 -8.03 -22.75 -7.50
C PRO A 105 -7.87 -24.02 -6.66
#